data_AF-A0A6S7HLQ1-F1
#
_entry.id   AF-A0A6S7HLQ1-F1
#
_cell.length_a   1.000
_cell.length_b   1.000
_cell.length_c   1.000
_cell.angle_alpha   90.00
_cell.angle_beta   90.00
_cell.angle_gamma   90.00
#
_symmetry.space_group_name_H-M   'P 1'
#
loop_
_entity.id
_entity.type
_entity.pdbx_description
1 polymer ?
#
loop_
_entity_poly.entity_id
_entity_poly.type
_entity_poly.pdbx_seq_one_letter_code
_entity_poly.pdbx_strand_id
1 'polypeptide(L)'
;NHYCTWSLDVSVISTDLHRRHNSILNFLANTLQTVNGSSVCADVPGFKRPSIVTGDAYRPDLLLSLSNGSLYVVELTVGYDTNL
;
A
#
# COMPACT_ATOMS: atom_id res chain seq x y z
N ASN A 1 -22.34 8.76 10.60
CA ASN A 1 -20.99 8.59 10.03
C ASN A 1 -20.85 7.18 9.48
N HIS A 2 -21.24 6.99 8.22
CA HIS A 2 -21.02 5.73 7.51
C HIS A 2 -19.61 5.78 6.92
N TYR A 3 -18.66 5.04 7.50
CA TYR A 3 -17.39 4.79 6.85
C TYR A 3 -17.60 3.64 5.86
N CYS A 4 -17.76 3.97 4.58
CA CYS A 4 -17.73 2.97 3.52
C CYS A 4 -16.27 2.54 3.32
N THR A 5 -15.91 1.39 3.83
CA THR A 5 -14.62 0.74 3.60
C THR A 5 -14.68 0.08 2.23
N TRP A 6 -14.03 0.67 1.23
CA TRP A 6 -13.80 0.03 -0.07
C TRP A 6 -12.37 -0.52 -0.04
N SER A 7 -12.25 -1.83 0.11
CA SER A 7 -10.98 -2.53 -0.10
C SER A 7 -10.79 -2.68 -1.60
N LEU A 8 -9.68 -2.14 -2.12
CA LEU A 8 -9.26 -2.32 -3.50
C LEU A 8 -8.03 -3.24 -3.47
N ASP A 9 -8.22 -4.51 -3.80
CA ASP A 9 -7.12 -5.46 -3.92
C ASP A 9 -6.36 -5.19 -5.22
N VAL A 10 -5.12 -4.71 -5.11
CA VAL A 10 -4.20 -4.52 -6.24
C VAL A 10 -3.07 -5.53 -6.10
N SER A 11 -3.14 -6.66 -6.81
CA SER A 11 -2.07 -7.66 -6.83
C SER A 11 -1.00 -7.29 -7.85
N VAL A 12 0.25 -7.09 -7.39
CA VAL A 12 1.41 -6.87 -8.28
C VAL A 12 2.38 -8.06 -8.16
N ILE A 13 2.59 -8.77 -9.27
CA ILE A 13 3.43 -9.98 -9.32
C ILE A 13 4.91 -9.60 -9.50
N SER A 14 5.79 -10.11 -8.63
CA SER A 14 7.24 -9.84 -8.72
C SER A 14 8.12 -11.06 -8.37
N THR A 15 9.03 -11.43 -9.27
CA THR A 15 9.87 -12.65 -9.17
C THR A 15 11.19 -12.52 -8.40
N ASP A 16 11.47 -11.36 -7.76
CA ASP A 16 12.61 -11.16 -6.85
C ASP A 16 12.10 -10.53 -5.54
N LEU A 17 11.88 -11.37 -4.53
CA LEU A 17 10.84 -11.19 -3.51
C LEU A 17 11.04 -9.98 -2.58
N HIS A 18 12.27 -9.58 -2.26
CA HIS A 18 12.49 -8.50 -1.28
C HIS A 18 12.90 -7.17 -1.95
N ARG A 19 13.76 -7.22 -2.98
CA ARG A 19 14.25 -6.00 -3.62
C ARG A 19 13.23 -5.37 -4.55
N ARG A 20 12.50 -6.16 -5.34
CA ARG A 20 11.49 -5.61 -6.26
C ARG A 20 10.21 -5.20 -5.56
N HIS A 21 9.82 -5.88 -4.47
CA HIS A 21 8.71 -5.48 -3.60
C HIS A 21 8.91 -4.06 -3.10
N ASN A 22 10.09 -3.76 -2.54
CA ASN A 22 10.43 -2.41 -2.10
C ASN A 22 10.52 -1.40 -3.25
N SER A 23 10.95 -1.81 -4.46
CA SER A 23 11.01 -0.89 -5.60
C SER A 23 9.61 -0.50 -6.10
N ILE A 24 8.69 -1.47 -6.20
CA ILE A 24 7.30 -1.25 -6.61
C ILE A 24 6.57 -0.43 -5.55
N LEU A 25 6.74 -0.80 -4.28
CA LEU A 25 6.15 -0.08 -3.16
C LEU A 25 6.66 1.38 -3.08
N ASN A 26 7.96 1.61 -3.29
CA ASN A 26 8.52 2.96 -3.39
C ASN A 26 7.96 3.73 -4.59
N PHE A 27 7.80 3.09 -5.75
CA PHE A 27 7.21 3.73 -6.92
C PHE A 27 5.77 4.17 -6.62
N LEU A 28 4.93 3.25 -6.11
CA LEU A 28 3.55 3.54 -5.74
C LEU A 28 3.45 4.65 -4.70
N ALA A 29 4.24 4.57 -3.62
CA ALA A 29 4.22 5.56 -2.55
C ALA A 29 4.62 6.96 -3.06
N ASN A 30 5.66 7.05 -3.90
CA ASN A 30 6.10 8.30 -4.51
C ASN A 30 5.12 8.86 -5.54
N THR A 31 4.42 8.01 -6.29
CA THR A 31 3.37 8.47 -7.20
C THR A 31 2.15 8.97 -6.42
N LEU A 32 1.68 8.19 -5.45
CA LEU A 32 0.48 8.49 -4.70
C LEU A 32 0.63 9.72 -3.79
N GLN A 33 1.81 9.99 -3.24
CA GLN A 33 2.03 11.19 -2.42
C GLN A 33 1.83 12.50 -3.21
N THR A 34 1.93 12.46 -4.54
CA THR A 34 1.70 13.64 -5.40
C THR A 34 0.23 13.97 -5.59
N VAL A 35 -0.68 13.06 -5.19
CA VAL A 35 -2.12 13.29 -5.27
C VAL A 35 -2.51 14.34 -4.24
N ASN A 36 -3.08 15.45 -4.71
CA ASN A 36 -3.45 16.56 -3.86
C ASN A 36 -4.48 16.14 -2.79
N GLY A 37 -4.21 16.51 -1.54
CA GLY A 37 -5.07 16.14 -0.41
C GLY A 37 -5.00 14.67 -0.02
N SER A 38 -3.98 13.94 -0.48
CA SER A 38 -3.70 12.58 -0.02
C SER A 38 -2.72 12.54 1.15
N SER A 39 -2.79 11.47 1.94
CA SER A 39 -1.78 11.10 2.91
C SER A 39 -1.38 9.65 2.69
N VAL A 40 -0.09 9.42 2.48
CA VAL A 40 0.47 8.10 2.19
C VAL A 40 1.32 7.62 3.36
N CYS A 41 1.04 6.41 3.83
CA CYS A 41 1.92 5.63 4.70
C CYS A 41 2.34 4.38 3.93
N ALA A 42 3.62 4.03 3.96
CA ALA A 42 4.11 2.89 3.21
C ALA A 42 5.23 2.21 4.00
N ASP A 43 5.35 0.90 3.84
CA ASP A 43 6.31 0.11 4.57
C ASP A 43 7.73 0.11 3.98
N VAL A 44 8.19 1.30 3.61
CA VAL A 44 9.49 1.55 2.96
C VAL A 44 10.18 2.78 3.56
N PRO A 45 11.53 2.85 3.48
CA PRO A 45 12.26 4.02 3.97
C PRO A 45 11.79 5.33 3.32
N GLY A 46 11.70 6.40 4.11
CA GLY A 46 11.25 7.72 3.65
C GLY A 46 9.75 7.96 3.80
N PHE A 47 8.96 6.94 4.14
CA PHE A 47 7.52 7.07 4.39
C PHE A 47 7.18 6.79 5.86
N LYS A 48 6.04 7.35 6.31
CA LYS A 48 5.46 6.98 7.60
C LYS A 48 5.02 5.52 7.55
N ARG A 49 5.32 4.77 8.61
CA ARG A 49 4.96 3.35 8.69
C ARG A 49 3.43 3.20 8.84
N PRO A 50 2.82 2.25 8.12
CA PRO A 50 1.38 1.98 8.21
C PRO A 50 0.88 1.63 9.61
N SER A 51 1.73 1.05 10.47
CA SER A 51 1.38 0.68 11.84
C SER A 51 1.02 1.85 12.75
N ILE A 52 1.36 3.09 12.37
CA ILE A 52 0.88 4.31 13.05
C ILE A 52 -0.66 4.40 13.03
N VAL A 53 -1.30 3.85 12.00
CA VAL A 53 -2.76 3.88 11.81
C VAL A 53 -3.40 2.54 12.19
N THR A 54 -2.73 1.43 11.88
CA THR A 54 -3.31 0.08 11.94
C THR A 54 -2.84 -0.74 13.14
N GLY A 55 -1.83 -0.27 13.88
CA GLY A 55 -1.15 -1.02 14.94
C GLY A 55 -0.16 -2.05 14.38
N ASP A 56 0.75 -2.54 15.23
CA ASP A 56 1.82 -3.45 14.77
C ASP A 56 1.33 -4.86 14.38
N ALA A 57 0.11 -5.23 14.80
CA ALA A 57 -0.49 -6.52 14.48
C ALA A 57 -1.00 -6.63 13.04
N TYR A 58 -1.25 -5.49 12.38
CA TYR A 58 -1.75 -5.44 11.02
C TYR A 58 -0.97 -4.37 10.26
N ARG A 59 0.07 -4.76 9.54
CA ARG A 59 1.00 -3.84 8.87
C ARG A 59 0.88 -4.01 7.36
N PRO A 60 -0.10 -3.34 6.72
CA PRO A 60 -0.23 -3.42 5.28
C PRO A 60 0.97 -2.79 4.58
N ASP A 61 1.22 -3.15 3.33
CA ASP A 61 2.32 -2.58 2.55
C ASP A 61 2.16 -1.06 2.34
N LEU A 62 0.93 -0.60 2.03
CA LEU A 62 0.63 0.82 1.82
C LEU A 62 -0.77 1.20 2.30
N LEU A 63 -0.89 2.40 2.87
CA LEU A 63 -2.14 3.08 3.19
C LEU A 63 -2.20 4.41 2.44
N LEU A 64 -3.37 4.68 1.84
CA LEU A 64 -3.69 5.95 1.20
C LEU A 64 -4.97 6.50 1.79
N SER A 65 -4.90 7.65 2.45
CA SER A 65 -6.06 8.42 2.87
C SER A 65 -6.25 9.59 1.91
N LEU A 66 -7.48 9.81 1.46
CA LEU A 66 -7.85 10.96 0.63
C LEU A 66 -8.68 11.98 1.42
N SER A 67 -8.68 13.23 0.97
CA SER A 67 -9.41 14.34 1.60
C SER A 67 -10.93 14.16 1.61
N ASN A 68 -11.46 13.31 0.74
CA ASN A 68 -12.88 12.93 0.71
C ASN A 68 -13.26 11.88 1.77
N GLY A 69 -12.31 11.47 2.63
CA GLY A 69 -12.51 10.48 3.68
C GLY A 69 -12.36 9.03 3.23
N SER A 70 -12.01 8.77 1.96
CA SER A 70 -11.68 7.42 1.49
C SER A 70 -10.34 6.95 2.08
N LEU A 71 -10.32 5.70 2.53
CA LEU A 71 -9.11 5.00 2.97
C LEU A 71 -8.92 3.76 2.09
N TYR A 72 -7.75 3.66 1.48
CA TYR A 72 -7.33 2.49 0.71
C TYR A 72 -6.19 1.79 1.45
N VAL A 73 -6.31 0.47 1.51
CA VAL A 73 -5.28 -0.43 2.04
C VAL A 73 -4.78 -1.25 0.86
N VAL A 74 -3.47 -1.27 0.66
CA VAL A 74 -2.83 -1.99 -0.44
C VAL A 74 -1.88 -3.01 0.16
N GLU A 75 -2.05 -4.26 -0.25
CA GLU A 75 -1.18 -5.39 0.08
C GLU A 75 -0.60 -5.96 -1.22
N LEU A 76 0.72 -5.98 -1.32
CA LEU A 76 1.44 -6.51 -2.46
C LEU A 76 1.70 -7.99 -2.22
N THR A 77 0.87 -8.84 -2.83
CA THR A 77 1.04 -10.28 -2.77
C THR A 77 1.96 -10.77 -3.89
N VAL A 78 2.90 -11.65 -3.57
CA VAL A 78 3.73 -12.31 -4.57
C VAL A 78 2.97 -13.51 -5.15
N GLY A 79 2.58 -13.42 -6.42
CA GLY A 79 1.99 -14.54 -7.15
C GLY A 79 3.06 -15.40 -7.81
N TYR A 80 2.91 -16.72 -7.74
CA TYR A 80 3.61 -17.64 -8.65
C TYR A 80 2.66 -17.96 -9.80
N ASP A 81 2.98 -17.52 -11.02
CA ASP A 81 2.39 -18.10 -12.22
C ASP A 81 2.91 -19.53 -12.34
N THR A 82 2.18 -20.46 -11.73
CA THR A 82 2.35 -21.89 -12.01
C THR A 82 1.58 -22.17 -13.30
N ASN A 83 2.24 -21.95 -14.43
CA ASN A 83 1.83 -22.63 -15.66
C ASN A 83 2.08 -24.13 -15.43
N LEU A 84 1.05 -24.85 -14.97
CA LEU A 84 0.97 -26.30 -14.99
C LEU A 84 0.53 -26.79 -16.37
#